data_AF-A0A819MA69-F1
#
_entry.id   AF-A0A819MA69-F1
#
_cell.length_a   1.000
_cell.length_b   1.000
_cell.length_c   1.000
_cell.angle_alpha   90.00
_cell.angle_beta   90.00
_cell.angle_gamma   90.00
#
_symmetry.space_group_name_H-M   'P 1'
#
loop_
_entity.id
_entity.type
_entity.pdbx_description
1 polymer ?
#
loop_
_entity_poly.entity_id
_entity_poly.type
_entity_poly.pdbx_seq_one_letter_code
_entity_poly.pdbx_strand_id
1 'polypeptide(L)'
;MNTPRETFVAELSMEDREWIEADPRPVIYVSAGTITSLTQEQVEKLLTSLVSDKFRVIWKISRKAVRSTNTLKSIRIVDWLSLTLDHLAHYNVKLFVSHCDVNSAYESIWLGTPILCLSMFADQFEMGHQIHDTGVGIMLDKLKFTSNHLTSSIHSLLEDRNFN
;
A
#
# COMPACT_ATOMS: atom_id res chain seq x y z
N MET A 1 22.96 0.09 -14.69
CA MET A 1 22.20 1.35 -14.71
C MET A 1 21.43 1.37 -13.41
N ASN A 2 21.53 2.43 -12.61
CA ASN A 2 20.81 2.49 -11.33
C ASN A 2 19.30 2.59 -11.59
N THR A 3 18.49 1.95 -10.75
CA THR A 3 17.03 2.05 -10.83
C THR A 3 16.56 3.43 -10.34
N PRO A 4 15.37 3.90 -10.77
CA PRO A 4 14.81 5.17 -10.27
C PRO A 4 14.79 5.26 -8.74
N ARG A 5 14.47 4.15 -8.06
CA ARG A 5 14.48 4.03 -6.60
C ARG A 5 15.84 4.32 -5.96
N GLU A 6 16.92 3.88 -6.58
CA GLU A 6 18.28 4.10 -6.06
C GLU A 6 18.74 5.55 -6.19
N THR A 7 18.12 6.31 -7.10
CA THR A 7 18.50 7.71 -7.39
C THR A 7 17.58 8.74 -6.75
N PHE A 8 16.35 8.35 -6.38
CA PHE A 8 15.38 9.26 -5.78
C PHE A 8 15.72 9.54 -4.32
N VAL A 9 15.74 10.82 -3.93
CA VAL A 9 15.98 11.23 -2.55
C VAL A 9 14.63 11.43 -1.88
N ALA A 10 14.20 10.42 -1.13
CA ALA A 10 12.92 10.46 -0.41
C ALA A 10 12.97 11.41 0.79
N GLU A 11 11.97 12.29 0.89
CA GLU A 11 11.78 13.21 2.02
C GLU A 11 10.78 12.65 3.04
N LEU A 12 11.13 11.50 3.62
CA LEU A 12 10.37 10.92 4.72
C LEU A 12 10.51 11.73 6.00
N SER A 13 9.43 11.82 6.78
CA SER A 13 9.54 12.27 8.16
C SER A 13 10.51 11.36 8.93
N MET A 14 11.25 11.94 9.88
CA MET A 14 12.17 11.18 10.72
C MET A 14 11.46 10.02 11.44
N GLU A 15 10.23 10.25 11.90
CA GLU A 15 9.44 9.23 12.59
C GLU A 15 9.05 8.06 11.67
N ASP A 16 8.64 8.32 10.42
CA ASP A 16 8.30 7.27 9.48
C ASP A 16 9.53 6.47 9.06
N ARG A 17 10.65 7.17 8.82
CA ARG A 17 11.93 6.54 8.48
C ARG A 17 12.42 5.63 9.59
N GLU A 18 12.52 6.14 10.82
CA GLU A 18 12.92 5.34 11.98
C GLU A 18 11.98 4.16 12.20
N TRP A 19 10.66 4.37 12.03
CA TRP A 19 9.72 3.28 12.15
C TRP A 19 9.97 2.21 11.10
N ILE A 20 10.21 2.54 9.83
CA ILE A 20 10.53 1.57 8.77
C ILE A 20 11.84 0.84 9.08
N GLU A 21 12.89 1.57 9.42
CA GLU A 21 14.25 1.03 9.62
C GLU A 21 14.39 0.21 10.92
N ALA A 22 13.47 0.36 11.88
CA ALA A 22 13.49 -0.38 13.15
C ALA A 22 13.27 -1.90 13.04
N ASP A 23 12.90 -2.42 11.86
CA ASP A 23 12.66 -3.84 11.64
C ASP A 23 12.99 -4.23 10.19
N PRO A 24 13.63 -5.38 9.94
CA PRO A 24 14.02 -5.79 8.59
C PRO A 24 12.87 -6.29 7.71
N ARG A 25 11.67 -6.49 8.26
CA ARG A 25 10.52 -7.01 7.49
C ARG A 25 10.11 -6.06 6.35
N PRO A 26 9.61 -6.61 5.23
CA PRO A 26 9.05 -5.79 4.16
C PRO A 26 7.90 -4.92 4.69
N VAL A 27 7.80 -3.72 4.14
CA VAL A 27 6.76 -2.74 4.46
C VAL A 27 5.76 -2.67 3.32
N ILE A 28 4.49 -2.72 3.67
CA ILE A 28 3.37 -2.41 2.80
C ILE A 28 2.96 -0.97 3.06
N TYR A 29 2.92 -0.16 2.01
CA TYR A 29 2.33 1.16 2.08
C TYR A 29 0.86 1.07 1.64
N VAL A 30 -0.06 1.68 2.40
CA VAL A 30 -1.50 1.64 2.13
C VAL A 30 -2.03 3.08 2.06
N SER A 31 -2.63 3.47 0.94
CA SER A 31 -3.24 4.79 0.77
C SER A 31 -4.41 4.77 -0.22
N ALA A 32 -5.52 5.40 0.17
CA ALA A 32 -6.68 5.59 -0.70
C ALA A 32 -6.80 7.05 -1.20
N GLY A 33 -5.74 7.85 -1.10
CA GLY A 33 -5.78 9.27 -1.43
C GLY A 33 -6.58 10.10 -0.42
N THR A 34 -6.97 11.32 -0.81
CA THR A 34 -7.63 12.30 0.07
C THR A 34 -9.14 12.44 -0.18
N ILE A 35 -9.60 12.08 -1.38
CA ILE A 35 -11.00 12.24 -1.80
C ILE A 35 -11.82 10.99 -1.47
N THR A 36 -11.17 9.84 -1.45
CA THR A 36 -11.81 8.55 -1.18
C THR A 36 -12.10 8.38 0.30
N SER A 37 -13.28 7.88 0.62
CA SER A 37 -13.62 7.39 1.95
C SER A 37 -13.88 5.89 1.91
N LEU A 38 -13.21 5.15 2.79
CA LEU A 38 -13.48 3.72 3.01
C LEU A 38 -14.67 3.56 3.97
N THR A 39 -15.53 2.58 3.71
CA THR A 39 -16.57 2.21 4.68
C THR A 39 -15.93 1.54 5.91
N GLN A 40 -16.63 1.55 7.04
CA GLN A 40 -16.15 0.88 8.25
C GLN A 40 -15.87 -0.61 8.00
N GLU A 41 -16.73 -1.27 7.23
CA GLU A 41 -16.55 -2.68 6.86
C GLU A 41 -15.25 -2.89 6.05
N GLN A 42 -14.96 -2.00 5.09
CA GLN A 42 -13.73 -2.07 4.31
C GLN A 42 -12.48 -1.84 5.18
N VAL A 43 -12.53 -0.88 6.11
CA VAL A 43 -11.44 -0.64 7.06
C VAL A 43 -11.20 -1.88 7.94
N GLU A 44 -12.24 -2.54 8.41
CA GLU A 44 -12.12 -3.75 9.24
C GLU A 44 -11.55 -4.94 8.45
N LYS A 45 -11.97 -5.12 7.19
CA LYS A 45 -11.39 -6.14 6.31
C LYS A 45 -9.91 -5.89 6.03
N LEU A 46 -9.56 -4.64 5.70
CA LEU A 46 -8.15 -4.22 5.51
C LEU A 46 -7.34 -4.47 6.77
N LEU A 47 -7.81 -3.98 7.92
CA LEU A 47 -7.12 -4.16 9.19
C LEU A 47 -6.87 -5.63 9.50
N THR A 48 -7.89 -6.48 9.37
CA THR A 48 -7.76 -7.93 9.60
C THR A 48 -6.70 -8.57 8.71
N SER A 49 -6.59 -8.12 7.46
CA SER A 49 -5.68 -8.69 6.47
C SER A 49 -4.24 -8.19 6.59
N LEU A 50 -4.09 -6.98 7.15
CA LEU A 50 -2.82 -6.27 7.30
C LEU A 50 -2.09 -6.60 8.61
N VAL A 51 -2.75 -7.26 9.56
CA VAL A 51 -2.10 -7.76 10.78
C VAL A 51 -1.32 -9.03 10.45
N SER A 52 0.01 -8.92 10.42
CA SER A 52 0.91 -10.03 10.14
C SER A 52 2.22 -9.95 10.92
N ASP A 53 2.85 -11.11 11.15
CA ASP A 53 4.23 -11.22 11.63
C ASP A 53 5.25 -11.12 10.49
N LYS A 54 4.83 -11.31 9.22
CA LYS A 54 5.72 -11.37 8.04
C LYS A 54 6.08 -10.02 7.45
N PHE A 55 5.20 -9.04 7.59
CA PHE A 55 5.37 -7.70 7.06
C PHE A 55 4.90 -6.65 8.04
N ARG A 56 5.27 -5.41 7.76
CA ARG A 56 4.86 -4.22 8.50
C ARG A 56 4.06 -3.32 7.57
N VAL A 57 3.28 -2.40 8.12
CA VAL A 57 2.35 -1.58 7.35
C VAL A 57 2.43 -0.12 7.77
N ILE A 58 2.62 0.77 6.80
CA ILE A 58 2.30 2.20 6.96
C ILE A 58 0.96 2.42 6.27
N TRP A 59 -0.04 2.84 7.04
CA TRP A 59 -1.38 3.09 6.52
C TRP A 59 -1.77 4.55 6.67
N LYS A 60 -1.92 5.20 5.51
CA LYS A 60 -2.52 6.52 5.38
C LYS A 60 -4.03 6.45 5.56
N ILE A 61 -4.49 6.74 6.76
CA ILE A 61 -5.92 6.82 7.08
C ILE A 61 -6.12 7.67 8.33
N SER A 62 -7.27 8.34 8.43
CA SER A 62 -7.67 9.03 9.66
C SER A 62 -7.74 8.05 10.83
N ARG A 63 -7.05 8.35 11.93
CA ARG A 63 -7.14 7.54 13.18
C ARG A 63 -8.57 7.37 13.66
N LYS A 64 -9.47 8.32 13.38
CA LYS A 64 -10.89 8.24 13.74
C LYS A 64 -11.64 7.13 12.99
N ALA A 65 -11.15 6.70 11.83
CA ALA A 65 -11.74 5.61 11.07
C ALA A 65 -11.37 4.23 11.65
N VAL A 66 -10.29 4.14 12.42
CA VAL A 66 -9.83 2.87 13.00
C VAL A 66 -10.33 2.76 14.44
N ARG A 67 -11.34 1.90 14.65
CA ARG A 67 -12.01 1.74 15.95
C ARG A 67 -11.24 0.92 16.98
N SER A 68 -10.34 0.02 16.56
CA SER A 68 -9.57 -0.86 17.44
C SER A 68 -8.09 -0.75 17.14
N THR A 69 -7.30 -0.35 18.14
CA THR A 69 -5.85 -0.15 18.03
C THR A 69 -5.02 -1.19 18.79
N ASN A 70 -5.66 -2.10 19.53
CA ASN A 70 -4.98 -2.99 20.48
C ASN A 70 -4.09 -4.07 19.85
N THR A 71 -4.02 -4.15 18.51
CA THR A 71 -3.24 -5.17 17.78
C THR A 71 -2.22 -4.59 16.78
N LEU A 72 -1.93 -3.29 16.84
CA LEU A 72 -1.22 -2.54 15.79
C LEU A 72 0.33 -2.50 15.88
N LYS A 73 1.04 -3.40 16.59
CA LYS A 73 2.52 -3.26 16.68
C LYS A 73 3.23 -3.25 15.32
N SER A 74 2.69 -3.95 14.32
CA SER A 74 3.19 -3.97 12.95
C SER A 74 2.51 -2.95 12.01
N ILE A 75 1.56 -2.15 12.49
CA ILE A 75 0.80 -1.20 11.68
C ILE A 75 0.93 0.21 12.25
N ARG A 76 1.50 1.11 11.46
CA ARG A 76 1.60 2.53 11.77
C ARG A 76 0.52 3.30 11.01
N ILE A 77 -0.40 3.93 11.75
CA ILE A 77 -1.44 4.80 11.17
C ILE A 77 -0.90 6.22 11.10
N VAL A 78 -1.04 6.84 9.93
CA VAL A 78 -0.56 8.20 9.70
C VAL A 78 -1.67 9.11 9.17
N ASP A 79 -1.96 10.17 9.91
CA ASP A 79 -3.01 11.15 9.60
C ASP A 79 -2.56 12.19 8.56
N TRP A 80 -1.26 12.43 8.41
CA TRP A 80 -0.65 13.38 7.47
C TRP A 80 0.67 12.80 6.95
N LEU A 81 0.83 12.70 5.63
CA LEU A 81 2.04 12.15 5.04
C LEU A 81 2.72 13.21 4.16
N SER A 82 4.02 13.01 3.95
CA SER A 82 4.74 13.53 2.78
C SER A 82 4.19 12.89 1.48
N LEU A 83 4.84 13.12 0.34
CA LEU A 83 4.33 12.65 -0.95
C LEU A 83 4.31 11.11 -0.97
N THR A 84 3.30 10.51 -1.61
CA THR A 84 3.22 9.04 -1.80
C THR A 84 4.54 8.49 -2.36
N LEU A 85 5.15 9.21 -3.29
CA LEU A 85 6.45 8.90 -3.86
C LEU A 85 7.57 8.73 -2.81
N ASP A 86 7.60 9.53 -1.73
CA ASP A 86 8.63 9.44 -0.70
C ASP A 86 8.56 8.11 0.07
N HIS A 87 7.34 7.65 0.40
CA HIS A 87 7.14 6.35 1.03
C HIS A 87 7.47 5.20 0.09
N LEU A 88 7.00 5.27 -1.15
CA LEU A 88 7.25 4.24 -2.14
C LEU A 88 8.74 4.09 -2.46
N ALA A 89 9.52 5.17 -2.41
CA ALA A 89 10.94 5.13 -2.74
C ALA A 89 11.79 4.42 -1.68
N HIS A 90 11.30 4.28 -0.45
CA HIS A 90 12.07 3.59 0.59
C HIS A 90 12.29 2.11 0.23
N TYR A 91 13.54 1.63 0.35
CA TYR A 91 13.92 0.28 -0.12
C TYR A 91 13.10 -0.87 0.51
N ASN A 92 12.75 -0.74 1.80
CA ASN A 92 11.92 -1.73 2.50
C ASN A 92 10.44 -1.71 2.10
N VAL A 93 9.95 -0.70 1.36
CA VAL A 93 8.57 -0.68 0.86
C VAL A 93 8.48 -1.56 -0.38
N LYS A 94 7.79 -2.69 -0.25
CA LYS A 94 7.73 -3.76 -1.26
C LYS A 94 6.36 -3.95 -1.90
N LEU A 95 5.33 -3.30 -1.37
CA LEU A 95 3.98 -3.40 -1.91
C LEU A 95 3.23 -2.10 -1.64
N PHE A 96 2.48 -1.64 -2.65
CA PHE A 96 1.55 -0.53 -2.52
C PHE A 96 0.10 -1.02 -2.62
N VAL A 97 -0.67 -0.90 -1.52
CA VAL A 97 -2.12 -1.08 -1.56
C VAL A 97 -2.75 0.28 -1.82
N SER A 98 -3.36 0.42 -2.99
CA SER A 98 -3.81 1.72 -3.50
C SER A 98 -5.24 1.68 -4.00
N HIS A 99 -5.93 2.81 -3.93
CA HIS A 99 -7.15 3.02 -4.73
C HIS A 99 -6.87 3.22 -6.22
N CYS A 100 -5.60 3.24 -6.64
CA CYS A 100 -5.13 3.29 -8.02
C CYS A 100 -5.62 4.54 -8.77
N ASP A 101 -5.53 5.71 -8.13
CA ASP A 101 -5.50 6.96 -8.89
C ASP A 101 -4.28 6.98 -9.81
N VAL A 102 -4.43 7.69 -10.93
CA VAL A 102 -3.44 7.71 -12.01
C VAL A 102 -2.06 8.15 -11.52
N ASN A 103 -1.98 9.17 -10.66
CA ASN A 103 -0.70 9.71 -10.21
C ASN A 103 0.04 8.71 -9.32
N SER A 104 -0.60 8.24 -8.25
CA SER A 104 0.06 7.31 -7.33
C SER A 104 0.38 5.96 -8.00
N ALA A 105 -0.43 5.53 -8.98
CA ALA A 105 -0.13 4.35 -9.78
C ALA A 105 1.16 4.52 -10.59
N TYR A 106 1.31 5.65 -11.29
CA TYR A 106 2.54 5.92 -12.05
C TYR A 106 3.77 6.07 -11.17
N GLU A 107 3.65 6.68 -9.99
CA GLU A 107 4.75 6.76 -9.02
C GLU A 107 5.23 5.36 -8.60
N SER A 108 4.28 4.46 -8.32
CA SER A 108 4.57 3.07 -7.95
C SER A 108 5.22 2.29 -9.09
N ILE A 109 4.69 2.41 -10.31
CA ILE A 109 5.24 1.77 -11.51
C ILE A 109 6.66 2.29 -11.78
N TRP A 110 6.88 3.59 -11.69
CA TRP A 110 8.19 4.22 -11.91
C TRP A 110 9.24 3.71 -10.92
N LEU A 111 8.85 3.45 -9.67
CA LEU A 111 9.71 2.88 -8.62
C LEU A 111 9.77 1.35 -8.61
N GLY A 112 9.04 0.68 -9.52
CA GLY A 112 8.94 -0.77 -9.59
C GLY A 112 8.30 -1.41 -8.36
N THR A 113 7.42 -0.70 -7.64
CA THR A 113 6.66 -1.30 -6.53
C THR A 113 5.39 -1.94 -7.10
N PRO A 114 5.13 -3.24 -6.87
CA PRO A 114 3.87 -3.85 -7.26
C PRO A 114 2.67 -3.20 -6.56
N ILE A 115 1.52 -3.26 -7.22
CA ILE A 115 0.30 -2.58 -6.74
C ILE A 115 -0.80 -3.59 -6.47
N LEU A 116 -1.43 -3.49 -5.29
CA LEU A 116 -2.71 -4.14 -5.01
C LEU A 116 -3.81 -3.08 -5.08
N CYS A 117 -4.57 -3.08 -6.18
CA CYS A 117 -5.61 -2.11 -6.46
C CYS A 117 -6.93 -2.46 -5.76
N LEU A 118 -7.44 -1.49 -5.01
CA LEU A 118 -8.80 -1.43 -4.50
C LEU A 118 -9.48 -0.18 -5.09
N SER A 119 -9.72 -0.19 -6.40
CA SER A 119 -10.29 0.94 -7.14
C SER A 119 -11.68 1.31 -6.61
N MET A 120 -11.89 2.60 -6.35
CA MET A 120 -13.09 3.07 -5.66
C MET A 120 -14.08 3.78 -6.58
N PHE A 121 -13.62 4.63 -7.52
CA PHE A 121 -14.50 5.33 -8.45
C PHE A 121 -13.78 5.87 -9.69
N ALA A 122 -14.56 6.25 -10.71
CA ALA A 122 -14.10 6.93 -11.92
C ALA A 122 -12.94 6.21 -12.64
N ASP A 123 -11.91 6.96 -13.00
CA ASP A 123 -10.70 6.55 -13.73
C ASP A 123 -9.88 5.47 -12.99
N GLN A 124 -10.07 5.33 -11.68
CA GLN A 124 -9.38 4.31 -10.88
C GLN A 124 -9.68 2.88 -11.36
N PHE A 125 -10.87 2.63 -11.91
CA PHE A 125 -11.21 1.31 -12.44
C PHE A 125 -10.43 0.99 -13.71
N GLU A 126 -10.30 1.96 -14.61
CA GLU A 126 -9.52 1.80 -15.84
C GLU A 126 -8.04 1.58 -15.50
N MET A 127 -7.50 2.39 -14.58
CA MET A 127 -6.13 2.22 -14.09
C MET A 127 -5.92 0.87 -13.40
N GLY A 128 -6.89 0.42 -12.58
CA GLY A 128 -6.84 -0.90 -11.95
C GLY A 128 -6.81 -2.05 -12.96
N HIS A 129 -7.60 -1.95 -14.04
CA HIS A 129 -7.57 -2.93 -15.12
C HIS A 129 -6.23 -2.93 -15.86
N GLN A 130 -5.67 -1.76 -16.17
CA GLN A 130 -4.35 -1.65 -16.80
C GLN A 130 -3.26 -2.27 -15.91
N ILE A 131 -3.30 -2.02 -14.60
CA ILE A 131 -2.35 -2.59 -13.63
C ILE A 131 -2.42 -4.12 -13.63
N HIS A 132 -3.64 -4.68 -13.65
CA HIS A 132 -3.85 -6.12 -13.73
C HIS A 132 -3.36 -6.70 -15.07
N ASP A 133 -3.76 -6.11 -16.19
CA ASP A 133 -3.52 -6.65 -17.53
C ASP A 133 -2.04 -6.55 -17.95
N THR A 134 -1.33 -5.54 -17.44
CA THR A 134 0.12 -5.40 -17.65
C THR A 134 0.95 -6.27 -16.71
N GLY A 135 0.33 -6.91 -15.72
CA GLY A 135 1.01 -7.76 -14.75
C GLY A 135 1.92 -6.99 -13.79
N VAL A 136 1.64 -5.69 -13.54
CA VAL A 136 2.37 -4.88 -12.53
C VAL A 136 1.64 -4.88 -11.17
N GLY A 137 0.50 -5.56 -11.08
CA GLY A 137 -0.26 -5.67 -9.84
C GLY A 137 -1.51 -6.54 -9.96
N ILE A 138 -2.30 -6.56 -8.90
CA ILE A 138 -3.58 -7.27 -8.82
C ILE A 138 -4.69 -6.25 -8.57
N MET A 139 -5.83 -6.40 -9.24
CA MET A 139 -7.03 -5.62 -8.97
C MET A 139 -8.08 -6.45 -8.22
N LEU A 140 -8.56 -5.91 -7.09
CA LEU A 140 -9.61 -6.51 -6.29
C LEU A 140 -10.94 -5.77 -6.49
N ASP A 141 -12.04 -6.54 -6.53
CA ASP A 141 -13.39 -5.98 -6.51
C ASP A 141 -13.71 -5.44 -5.10
N LYS A 142 -13.83 -4.11 -4.98
CA LYS A 142 -14.10 -3.39 -3.72
C LYS A 142 -15.37 -3.86 -3.00
N LEU A 143 -16.33 -4.46 -3.72
CA LEU A 143 -17.61 -4.92 -3.17
C LEU A 143 -17.56 -6.38 -2.72
N LYS A 144 -16.65 -7.18 -3.29
CA LYS A 144 -16.63 -8.64 -3.10
C LYS A 144 -15.40 -9.15 -2.37
N PHE A 145 -14.37 -8.33 -2.18
CA PHE A 145 -13.17 -8.79 -1.49
C PHE A 145 -13.47 -9.21 -0.03
N THR A 146 -12.74 -10.23 0.39
CA THR A 146 -12.73 -10.74 1.76
C THR A 146 -11.34 -10.55 2.34
N SER A 147 -11.20 -10.61 3.67
CA SER A 147 -9.89 -10.48 4.30
C SER A 147 -8.92 -11.57 3.83
N ASN A 148 -9.39 -12.81 3.68
CA ASN A 148 -8.57 -13.91 3.20
C ASN A 148 -8.06 -13.68 1.77
N HIS A 149 -8.92 -13.19 0.88
CA HIS A 149 -8.55 -12.91 -0.50
C HIS A 149 -7.54 -11.75 -0.58
N LEU A 150 -7.69 -10.73 0.28
CA LEU A 150 -6.74 -9.63 0.38
C LEU A 150 -5.38 -10.13 0.89
N THR A 151 -5.36 -10.91 1.97
CA THR A 151 -4.14 -11.51 2.53
C THR A 151 -3.43 -12.42 1.52
N SER A 152 -4.15 -13.30 0.81
CA SER A 152 -3.53 -14.17 -0.20
C SER A 152 -2.93 -13.37 -1.36
N SER A 153 -3.59 -12.28 -1.77
CA SER A 153 -3.07 -11.39 -2.82
C SER A 153 -1.81 -10.66 -2.37
N ILE A 154 -1.77 -10.19 -1.12
CA ILE A 154 -0.58 -9.58 -0.50
C ILE A 154 0.59 -10.57 -0.51
N HIS A 155 0.37 -11.81 -0.05
CA HIS A 155 1.43 -12.83 -0.05
C HIS A 155 1.93 -13.14 -1.45
N SER A 156 1.02 -13.30 -2.42
CA SER A 156 1.40 -13.54 -3.82
C SER A 156 2.30 -12.42 -4.36
N LEU A 157 1.96 -11.15 -4.11
CA LEU A 157 2.73 -10.01 -4.61
C LEU A 157 4.08 -9.84 -3.89
N LEU A 158 4.17 -10.21 -2.61
CA LEU A 158 5.43 -10.13 -1.86
C LEU A 158 6.39 -11.27 -2.20
N GLU A 159 5.89 -12.45 -2.55
CA GLU A 159 6.69 -13.65 -2.83
C GLU A 159 7.10 -13.80 -4.29
N ASP A 160 6.31 -13.24 -5.22
CA ASP A 160 6.56 -13.39 -6.64
C ASP A 160 7.80 -12.58 -7.08
N ARG A 161 8.76 -13.30 -7.69
CA ARG A 161 10.02 -12.74 -8.20
C ARG A 161 9.84 -11.94 -9.48
N ASN A 162 8.69 -12.04 -10.14
CA ASN A 162 8.38 -11.20 -11.29
C ASN A 162 8.16 -9.73 -10.90
N PHE A 163 7.97 -9.44 -9.60
CA PHE A 163 7.77 -8.10 -9.07
C PHE A 163 8.94 -7.57 -8.20
N ASN A 164 9.97 -8.38 -7.91
CA ASN A 164 11.05 -8.08 -6.96
C ASN A 164 12.44 -8.06 -7.60
#